data_AF-A0A6G0XBG8-F1
#
_entry.id   AF-A0A6G0XBG8-F1
#
_cell.length_a   1.000
_cell.length_b   1.000
_cell.length_c   1.000
_cell.angle_alpha   90.00
_cell.angle_beta   90.00
_cell.angle_gamma   90.00
#
_symmetry.space_group_name_H-M   'P 1'
#
loop_
_entity.id
_entity.type
_entity.pdbx_description
1 polymer ?
#
loop_
_entity_poly.entity_id
_entity_poly.type
_entity_poly.pdbx_seq_one_letter_code
_entity_poly.pdbx_strand_id
1 'polypeptide(L)'
;MWTSFVSKSKKLFNPPAQSTNTEQVSNNYTADAVESVHNLSRDPQAQQWAHNRGLNIVNVSWEDCARYQNSCWGPCISDMTLVVNDRWMSVLRVPNFTDPIMSVPSSLIQVPVGNESPYDVPLTKISLENYLQNISKYTELTNNLYIPEKDDQVVVSTQSCFLPIPPSGEVDFHVGLYNYQSTPSSPAVLVLVSTDAGTSAQVIGGNRRGDILYFNDRGTKRTFKAESLSTDRAKRDVELSGEMTEEEEARNYIMIVQIPLILPPRVARPVALAVDLSAQSKMFYKQANKSGAKLALPSFSRRATAAVEPAMVGLGTSHGAFPKLSEHANIQRDPNFPIRVTLQFYQATSNGIVTESIIDKLARQMEEVKTKATWCGSLVVRN
;
A
#
# COMPACT_ATOMS: atom_id res chain seq x y z
N MET A 1 22.48 -30.71 56.86
CA MET A 1 22.88 -30.95 55.45
C MET A 1 21.75 -30.46 54.53
N TRP A 2 21.45 -29.15 54.55
CA TRP A 2 20.37 -28.55 53.75
C TRP A 2 20.49 -27.01 53.75
N THR A 3 21.59 -26.45 53.23
CA THR A 3 21.77 -25.00 52.99
C THR A 3 22.99 -24.73 52.08
N SER A 4 23.05 -25.36 50.90
CA SER A 4 24.10 -25.06 49.90
C SER A 4 23.65 -25.32 48.46
N PHE A 5 22.55 -24.70 48.01
CA PHE A 5 22.12 -24.80 46.61
C PHE A 5 21.53 -23.53 46.00
N VAL A 6 21.87 -22.34 46.54
CA VAL A 6 21.39 -21.04 45.98
C VAL A 6 22.53 -20.15 45.43
N SER A 7 23.79 -20.61 45.44
CA SER A 7 24.93 -19.76 45.05
C SER A 7 25.55 -20.05 43.66
N LYS A 8 25.06 -21.04 42.89
CA LYS A 8 25.73 -21.46 41.63
C LYS A 8 24.95 -21.28 40.31
N SER A 9 23.85 -20.54 40.28
CA SER A 9 23.03 -20.40 39.06
C SER A 9 22.98 -18.99 38.44
N LYS A 10 23.91 -18.08 38.79
CA LYS A 10 23.95 -16.70 38.25
C LYS A 10 25.12 -16.39 37.28
N LYS A 11 25.80 -17.41 36.73
CA LYS A 11 26.97 -17.20 35.85
C LYS A 11 26.94 -17.94 34.51
N LEU A 12 25.76 -18.22 33.95
CA LEU A 12 25.64 -18.90 32.63
C LEU A 12 24.74 -18.19 31.61
N PHE A 13 24.32 -16.94 31.86
CA PHE A 13 23.66 -16.11 30.86
C PHE A 13 24.18 -14.68 30.93
N ASN A 14 25.37 -14.46 30.37
CA ASN A 14 25.72 -13.14 29.85
C ASN A 14 25.51 -13.20 28.34
N PRO A 15 24.62 -12.41 27.75
CA PRO A 15 24.60 -12.23 26.30
C PRO A 15 25.93 -11.60 25.88
N PRO A 16 26.48 -11.93 24.70
CA PRO A 16 27.67 -11.27 24.19
C PRO A 16 27.39 -9.76 24.10
N ALA A 17 28.38 -8.96 24.51
CA ALA A 17 28.33 -7.51 24.42
C ALA A 17 27.96 -7.12 22.99
N GLN A 18 26.79 -6.51 22.82
CA GLN A 18 26.43 -5.84 21.58
C GLN A 18 27.44 -4.71 21.39
N SER A 19 28.36 -4.90 20.44
CA SER A 19 29.10 -3.80 19.86
C SER A 19 28.08 -2.83 19.27
N THR A 20 27.84 -1.73 19.95
CA THR A 20 27.07 -0.60 19.42
C THR A 20 27.91 0.12 18.37
N ASN A 21 28.11 -0.53 17.22
CA ASN A 21 28.36 0.15 15.96
C ASN A 21 27.02 0.20 15.22
N THR A 22 26.08 0.97 15.77
CA THR A 22 25.09 1.62 14.92
C THR A 22 25.87 2.63 14.08
N GLU A 23 26.25 2.23 12.87
CA GLU A 23 26.38 3.19 11.78
C GLU A 23 25.03 3.93 11.74
N GLN A 24 25.02 5.16 12.24
CA GLN A 24 23.93 6.08 12.02
C GLN A 24 23.87 6.33 10.52
N VAL A 25 22.99 5.61 9.84
CA VAL A 25 22.53 6.01 8.52
C VAL A 25 21.97 7.42 8.68
N SER A 26 22.60 8.38 8.02
CA SER A 26 22.28 9.80 8.11
C SER A 26 20.90 10.05 7.50
N ASN A 27 19.86 9.93 8.33
CA ASN A 27 18.48 10.25 7.97
C ASN A 27 18.32 11.77 7.86
N ASN A 28 18.70 12.33 6.71
CA ASN A 28 18.56 13.76 6.37
C ASN A 28 17.11 14.16 6.00
N TYR A 29 16.11 13.72 6.77
CA TYR A 29 14.73 14.21 6.66
C TYR A 29 14.44 15.15 7.82
N THR A 30 13.75 16.25 7.58
CA THR A 30 13.20 17.02 8.68
C THR A 30 11.95 16.29 9.18
N ALA A 31 11.85 16.03 10.49
CA ALA A 31 10.62 15.49 11.11
C ALA A 31 9.37 16.31 10.70
N ASP A 32 9.58 17.59 10.40
CA ASP A 32 8.59 18.52 9.89
C ASP A 32 7.99 18.12 8.54
N ALA A 33 8.78 17.57 7.60
CA ALA A 33 8.28 17.15 6.28
C ALA A 33 7.36 15.92 6.40
N VAL A 34 7.76 14.94 7.20
CA VAL A 34 6.95 13.73 7.49
C VAL A 34 5.61 14.12 8.11
N GLU A 35 5.62 15.00 9.10
CA GLU A 35 4.39 15.44 9.76
C GLU A 35 3.52 16.30 8.84
N SER A 36 4.13 17.13 7.98
CA SER A 36 3.39 17.94 7.00
C SER A 36 2.68 17.06 5.98
N VAL A 37 3.38 16.06 5.41
CA VAL A 37 2.77 15.10 4.47
C VAL A 37 1.69 14.27 5.14
N HIS A 38 1.88 13.82 6.38
CA HIS A 38 0.84 13.12 7.14
C HIS A 38 -0.43 13.97 7.33
N ASN A 39 -0.27 15.26 7.61
CA ASN A 39 -1.37 16.18 7.89
C ASN A 39 -2.03 16.75 6.63
N LEU A 40 -1.53 16.43 5.43
CA LEU A 40 -2.17 16.84 4.18
C LEU A 40 -3.62 16.32 4.08
N SER A 41 -3.90 15.12 4.62
CA SER A 41 -5.26 14.60 4.78
C SER A 41 -6.19 15.41 5.69
N ARG A 42 -5.65 16.35 6.47
CA ARG A 42 -6.41 17.25 7.36
C ARG A 42 -6.40 18.70 6.87
N ASP A 43 -5.69 19.02 5.79
CA ASP A 43 -5.65 20.36 5.21
C ASP A 43 -7.00 20.67 4.53
N PRO A 44 -7.78 21.65 5.02
CA PRO A 44 -9.10 21.94 4.46
C PRO A 44 -9.06 22.43 3.01
N GLN A 45 -8.00 23.14 2.62
CA GLN A 45 -7.86 23.67 1.27
C GLN A 45 -7.46 22.56 0.28
N ALA A 46 -6.51 21.71 0.66
CA ALA A 46 -6.14 20.54 -0.13
C ALA A 46 -7.32 19.59 -0.32
N GLN A 47 -8.10 19.36 0.75
CA GLN A 47 -9.33 18.57 0.69
C GLN A 47 -10.36 19.18 -0.26
N GLN A 48 -10.58 20.49 -0.20
CA GLN A 48 -11.51 21.15 -1.11
C GLN A 48 -11.10 20.98 -2.58
N TRP A 49 -9.81 21.15 -2.91
CA TRP A 49 -9.32 20.93 -4.27
C TRP A 49 -9.49 19.47 -4.71
N ALA A 50 -9.23 18.50 -3.84
CA ALA A 50 -9.47 17.08 -4.12
C ALA A 50 -10.96 16.80 -4.35
N HIS A 51 -11.85 17.33 -3.51
CA HIS A 51 -13.30 17.15 -3.62
C HIS A 51 -13.86 17.74 -4.91
N ASN A 52 -13.32 18.87 -5.38
CA ASN A 52 -13.69 19.46 -6.68
C ASN A 52 -13.40 18.53 -7.87
N ARG A 53 -12.52 17.54 -7.70
CA ARG A 53 -12.19 16.49 -8.68
C ARG A 53 -12.83 15.14 -8.36
N GLY A 54 -13.74 15.07 -7.38
CA GLY A 54 -14.34 13.81 -6.93
C GLY A 54 -13.36 12.88 -6.20
N LEU A 55 -12.24 13.43 -5.74
CA LEU A 55 -11.20 12.71 -5.00
C LEU A 55 -11.27 13.08 -3.52
N ASN A 56 -10.44 12.44 -2.70
CA ASN A 56 -10.25 12.68 -1.28
C ASN A 56 -8.78 12.44 -0.93
N ILE A 57 -8.29 13.10 0.13
CA ILE A 57 -6.95 12.81 0.67
C ILE A 57 -7.12 12.02 1.97
N VAL A 58 -6.53 10.84 2.05
CA VAL A 58 -6.66 9.93 3.20
C VAL A 58 -5.31 9.37 3.62
N ASN A 59 -5.20 8.97 4.89
CA ASN A 59 -4.02 8.23 5.38
C ASN A 59 -4.26 6.71 5.42
N VAL A 60 -5.51 6.27 5.25
CA VAL A 60 -5.91 4.86 5.16
C VAL A 60 -6.84 4.69 3.96
N SER A 61 -6.41 3.88 3.01
CA SER A 61 -7.15 3.51 1.81
C SER A 61 -7.93 2.22 2.05
N TRP A 62 -9.20 2.17 1.63
CA TRP A 62 -9.98 0.92 1.61
C TRP A 62 -9.80 0.23 0.25
N GLU A 63 -9.11 -0.91 0.24
CA GLU A 63 -8.85 -1.71 -0.95
C GLU A 63 -9.62 -3.04 -0.92
N ASP A 64 -10.93 -2.95 -0.83
CA ASP A 64 -11.79 -4.11 -0.67
C ASP A 64 -11.95 -4.88 -1.98
N CYS A 65 -11.87 -6.21 -1.92
CA CYS A 65 -12.25 -7.05 -3.07
C CYS A 65 -13.77 -7.25 -3.13
N ALA A 66 -14.48 -7.11 -2.01
CA ALA A 66 -15.94 -7.20 -1.96
C ALA A 66 -16.53 -6.42 -0.79
N ARG A 67 -17.80 -6.03 -0.92
CA ARG A 67 -18.55 -5.40 0.17
C ARG A 67 -20.04 -5.71 0.07
N TYR A 68 -20.74 -5.74 1.20
CA TYR A 68 -22.19 -5.71 1.18
C TYR A 68 -22.66 -4.34 0.66
N GLN A 69 -23.68 -4.36 -0.19
CA GLN A 69 -24.22 -3.15 -0.81
C GLN A 69 -24.63 -2.12 0.26
N ASN A 70 -24.23 -0.86 0.07
CA ASN A 70 -24.50 0.25 1.00
C ASN A 70 -24.01 0.02 2.45
N SER A 71 -23.03 -0.86 2.66
CA SER A 71 -22.46 -1.16 3.98
C SER A 71 -21.00 -0.72 4.04
N CYS A 72 -20.43 -0.64 5.24
CA CYS A 72 -18.98 -0.64 5.49
C CYS A 72 -18.45 -2.04 5.85
N TRP A 73 -19.32 -3.05 5.83
CA TRP A 73 -19.01 -4.45 6.14
C TRP A 73 -19.08 -5.32 4.89
N GLY A 74 -18.30 -6.41 4.89
CA GLY A 74 -18.18 -7.32 3.76
C GLY A 74 -17.04 -8.31 3.91
N PRO A 75 -16.94 -9.30 3.01
CA PRO A 75 -15.78 -10.17 2.89
C PRO A 75 -14.64 -9.46 2.14
N CYS A 76 -13.40 -9.89 2.37
CA CYS A 76 -12.18 -9.42 1.70
C CYS A 76 -11.96 -7.89 1.80
N ILE A 77 -12.19 -7.34 3.00
CA ILE A 77 -11.91 -5.93 3.33
C ILE A 77 -10.45 -5.78 3.73
N SER A 78 -9.79 -4.78 3.13
CA SER A 78 -8.37 -4.48 3.40
C SER A 78 -8.15 -2.98 3.62
N ASP A 79 -7.53 -2.64 4.74
CA ASP A 79 -6.97 -1.31 4.99
C ASP A 79 -5.55 -1.27 4.44
N MET A 80 -5.28 -0.33 3.54
CA MET A 80 -3.95 -0.08 2.99
C MET A 80 -3.41 1.25 3.48
N THR A 81 -2.10 1.30 3.76
CA THR A 81 -1.41 2.49 4.30
C THR A 81 -0.07 2.67 3.61
N LEU A 82 0.35 3.93 3.44
CA LEU A 82 1.71 4.28 3.04
C LEU A 82 2.48 4.69 4.28
N VAL A 83 3.65 4.13 4.54
CA VAL A 83 4.35 4.30 5.82
C VAL A 83 5.79 4.76 5.61
N VAL A 84 6.14 5.86 6.30
CA VAL A 84 7.50 6.38 6.42
C VAL A 84 7.77 6.61 7.91
N ASN A 85 8.84 6.03 8.46
CA ASN A 85 9.22 6.18 9.88
C ASN A 85 8.04 5.97 10.85
N ASP A 86 7.32 4.84 10.70
CA ASP A 86 6.12 4.49 11.49
C ASP A 86 4.96 5.50 11.43
N ARG A 87 4.98 6.42 10.46
CA ARG A 87 3.93 7.41 10.24
C ARG A 87 3.21 7.15 8.93
N TRP A 88 1.88 7.21 8.96
CA TRP A 88 1.05 7.07 7.76
C TRP A 88 1.09 8.34 6.92
N MET A 89 1.46 8.20 5.66
CA MET A 89 1.50 9.30 4.70
C MET A 89 0.15 9.46 4.00
N SER A 90 -0.10 10.67 3.50
CA SER A 90 -1.33 10.97 2.78
C SER A 90 -1.31 10.42 1.35
N VAL A 91 -2.50 10.00 0.91
CA VAL A 91 -2.77 9.44 -0.41
C VAL A 91 -3.99 10.15 -0.98
N LEU A 92 -3.86 10.68 -2.20
CA LEU A 92 -4.96 11.20 -3.01
C LEU A 92 -5.61 10.04 -3.79
N ARG A 93 -6.91 9.84 -3.62
CA ARG A 93 -7.68 8.78 -4.28
C ARG A 93 -9.16 9.12 -4.34
N VAL A 94 -9.96 8.30 -5.00
CA VAL A 94 -11.43 8.41 -4.91
C VAL A 94 -11.92 8.04 -3.49
N PRO A 95 -13.02 8.62 -2.95
CA PRO A 95 -13.47 8.33 -1.59
C PRO A 95 -13.69 6.83 -1.31
N ASN A 96 -13.21 6.36 -0.17
CA ASN A 96 -13.25 4.94 0.25
C ASN A 96 -14.64 4.28 0.19
N PHE A 97 -15.73 5.05 0.36
CA PHE A 97 -17.08 4.49 0.34
C PHE A 97 -17.62 4.33 -1.08
N THR A 98 -17.30 5.25 -2.00
CA THR A 98 -17.82 5.21 -3.38
C THR A 98 -16.90 4.44 -4.31
N ASP A 99 -15.58 4.48 -4.08
CA ASP A 99 -14.50 3.74 -4.74
C ASP A 99 -14.88 3.08 -6.07
N PRO A 100 -14.99 3.86 -7.15
CA PRO A 100 -15.24 3.32 -8.45
C PRO A 100 -14.02 2.53 -8.92
N ILE A 101 -14.27 1.30 -9.33
CA ILE A 101 -13.33 0.37 -9.93
C ILE A 101 -13.53 0.33 -11.44
N MET A 102 -12.43 0.07 -12.13
CA MET A 102 -12.40 -0.18 -13.57
C MET A 102 -12.29 -1.67 -13.82
N SER A 103 -12.91 -2.20 -14.86
CA SER A 103 -12.59 -3.55 -15.36
C SER A 103 -11.52 -3.45 -16.43
N VAL A 104 -10.45 -4.22 -16.27
CA VAL A 104 -9.35 -4.30 -17.24
C VAL A 104 -9.05 -5.77 -17.53
N PRO A 105 -8.84 -6.16 -18.80
CA PRO A 105 -8.43 -7.51 -19.11
C PRO A 105 -7.09 -7.87 -18.45
N SER A 106 -7.03 -8.98 -17.72
CA SER A 106 -5.80 -9.43 -17.05
C SER A 106 -4.68 -9.78 -18.04
N SER A 107 -5.03 -10.09 -19.29
CA SER A 107 -4.09 -10.29 -20.41
C SER A 107 -3.34 -9.02 -20.81
N LEU A 108 -3.89 -7.83 -20.53
CA LEU A 108 -3.28 -6.54 -20.88
C LEU A 108 -2.37 -6.01 -19.77
N ILE A 109 -2.56 -6.45 -18.53
CA ILE A 109 -1.74 -6.03 -17.38
C ILE A 109 -0.42 -6.78 -17.41
N GLN A 110 0.69 -6.06 -17.56
CA GLN A 110 2.02 -6.66 -17.62
C GLN A 110 2.68 -6.69 -16.24
N VAL A 111 3.30 -7.81 -15.90
CA VAL A 111 4.10 -8.02 -14.70
C VAL A 111 5.50 -8.52 -15.09
N PRO A 112 6.59 -7.88 -14.63
CA PRO A 112 7.93 -8.41 -14.82
C PRO A 112 8.22 -9.57 -13.86
N VAL A 113 8.90 -10.60 -14.37
CA VAL A 113 9.33 -11.79 -13.64
C VAL A 113 10.82 -12.06 -13.87
N GLY A 114 11.43 -12.84 -12.98
CA GLY A 114 12.85 -13.17 -12.96
C GLY A 114 13.52 -12.86 -11.60
N ASN A 115 12.93 -11.96 -10.81
CA ASN A 115 13.42 -11.57 -9.48
C ASN A 115 13.27 -12.68 -8.42
N GLU A 116 12.45 -13.69 -8.68
CA GLU A 116 12.33 -14.89 -7.85
C GLU A 116 13.57 -15.79 -7.91
N SER A 117 14.34 -15.71 -9.00
CA SER A 117 15.57 -16.47 -9.18
C SER A 117 16.61 -16.02 -8.15
N PRO A 118 17.36 -16.93 -7.50
CA PRO A 118 18.51 -16.52 -6.68
C PRO A 118 19.68 -15.98 -7.53
N TYR A 119 19.62 -16.14 -8.85
CA TYR A 119 20.63 -15.71 -9.80
C TYR A 119 20.22 -14.41 -10.50
N ASP A 120 21.22 -13.66 -10.98
CA ASP A 120 21.00 -12.49 -11.82
C ASP A 120 20.56 -12.91 -13.23
N VAL A 121 19.25 -12.91 -13.46
CA VAL A 121 18.64 -13.26 -14.74
C VAL A 121 17.91 -12.06 -15.32
N PRO A 122 17.86 -11.90 -16.65
CA PRO A 122 17.10 -10.82 -17.27
C PRO A 122 15.62 -10.89 -16.91
N LEU A 123 15.03 -9.74 -16.58
CA LEU A 123 13.59 -9.64 -16.35
C LEU A 123 12.82 -9.80 -17.66
N THR A 124 11.71 -10.54 -17.60
CA THR A 124 10.78 -10.70 -18.72
C THR A 124 9.40 -10.21 -18.33
N LYS A 125 8.73 -9.45 -19.20
CA LYS A 125 7.34 -9.02 -18.98
C LYS A 125 6.38 -10.08 -19.50
N ILE A 126 5.43 -10.50 -18.66
CA ILE A 126 4.34 -11.40 -19.02
C ILE A 126 3.00 -10.80 -18.57
N SER A 127 1.87 -11.30 -19.06
CA SER A 127 0.58 -10.85 -18.56
C SER A 127 0.29 -11.36 -17.14
N LEU A 128 -0.53 -10.63 -16.39
CA LEU A 128 -1.04 -11.06 -15.08
C LEU A 128 -1.80 -12.37 -15.20
N GLU A 129 -2.57 -12.55 -16.27
CA GLU A 129 -3.18 -13.83 -16.63
C GLU A 129 -2.15 -14.97 -16.68
N ASN A 130 -1.05 -14.80 -17.44
CA ASN A 130 -0.02 -15.82 -17.57
C ASN A 130 0.66 -16.11 -16.23
N TYR A 131 0.96 -15.06 -15.46
CA TYR A 131 1.53 -15.19 -14.11
C TYR A 131 0.65 -16.05 -13.20
N LEU A 132 -0.65 -15.78 -13.14
CA LEU A 132 -1.59 -16.51 -12.29
C LEU A 132 -1.81 -17.96 -12.75
N GLN A 133 -1.87 -18.18 -14.07
CA GLN A 133 -1.94 -19.53 -14.67
C GLN A 133 -0.71 -20.38 -14.36
N ASN A 134 0.46 -19.74 -14.25
CA ASN A 134 1.75 -20.39 -14.09
C ASN A 134 2.44 -20.04 -12.77
N ILE A 135 1.68 -19.71 -11.72
CA ILE A 135 2.22 -19.13 -10.49
C ILE A 135 3.25 -20.02 -9.79
N SER A 136 3.17 -21.34 -10.00
CA SER A 136 4.13 -22.34 -9.50
C SER A 136 5.53 -22.23 -10.11
N LYS A 137 5.70 -21.49 -11.22
CA LYS A 137 7.03 -21.17 -11.78
C LYS A 137 7.71 -20.04 -11.01
N TYR A 138 6.93 -19.15 -10.39
CA TYR A 138 7.41 -17.91 -9.79
C TYR A 138 7.40 -17.94 -8.25
N THR A 139 6.75 -18.96 -7.67
CA THR A 139 6.49 -19.08 -6.23
C THR A 139 6.53 -20.55 -5.82
N GLU A 140 6.45 -20.85 -4.52
CA GLU A 140 6.31 -22.22 -4.01
C GLU A 140 4.85 -22.73 -3.98
N LEU A 141 3.91 -22.02 -4.61
CA LEU A 141 2.51 -22.43 -4.70
C LEU A 141 2.33 -23.53 -5.74
N THR A 142 1.41 -24.46 -5.50
CA THR A 142 1.17 -25.60 -6.39
C THR A 142 -0.06 -25.44 -7.28
N ASN A 143 -1.06 -24.68 -6.82
CA ASN A 143 -2.32 -24.51 -7.52
C ASN A 143 -2.29 -23.30 -8.47
N ASN A 144 -2.92 -23.47 -9.64
CA ASN A 144 -3.29 -22.37 -10.51
C ASN A 144 -4.26 -21.42 -9.76
N LEU A 145 -4.02 -20.11 -9.84
CA LEU A 145 -4.88 -19.08 -9.22
C LEU A 145 -5.73 -18.28 -10.22
N TYR A 146 -5.73 -18.68 -11.49
CA TYR A 146 -6.51 -18.07 -12.57
C TYR A 146 -7.71 -18.93 -12.94
N ILE A 147 -8.89 -18.31 -12.96
CA ILE A 147 -10.16 -18.92 -13.37
C ILE A 147 -10.66 -18.16 -14.62
N PRO A 148 -10.57 -18.75 -15.83
CA PRO A 148 -10.84 -18.04 -17.09
C PRO A 148 -12.19 -17.33 -17.15
N GLU A 149 -13.25 -17.91 -16.60
CA GLU A 149 -14.60 -17.32 -16.63
C GLU A 149 -14.82 -16.21 -15.58
N LYS A 150 -13.81 -15.92 -14.76
CA LYS A 150 -13.89 -14.96 -13.64
C LYS A 150 -12.79 -13.91 -13.66
N ASP A 151 -11.59 -14.30 -14.04
CA ASP A 151 -10.37 -13.50 -13.90
C ASP A 151 -9.87 -12.96 -15.26
N ASP A 152 -10.62 -13.17 -16.36
CA ASP A 152 -10.35 -12.52 -17.65
C ASP A 152 -10.43 -11.00 -17.52
N GLN A 153 -11.29 -10.50 -16.63
CA GLN A 153 -11.34 -9.11 -16.18
C GLN A 153 -10.95 -9.02 -14.69
N VAL A 154 -10.14 -8.02 -14.35
CA VAL A 154 -9.82 -7.68 -12.96
C VAL A 154 -10.29 -6.27 -12.63
N VAL A 155 -10.51 -6.00 -11.35
CA VAL A 155 -10.95 -4.69 -10.89
C VAL A 155 -9.75 -3.82 -10.57
N VAL A 156 -9.67 -2.62 -11.15
CA VAL A 156 -8.49 -1.73 -11.08
C VAL A 156 -8.86 -0.40 -10.44
N SER A 157 -8.02 0.08 -9.53
CA SER A 157 -8.10 1.40 -8.92
C SER A 157 -6.74 2.10 -8.99
N THR A 158 -6.75 3.43 -8.83
CA THR A 158 -5.56 4.27 -8.90
C THR A 158 -5.46 5.17 -7.69
N GLN A 159 -4.24 5.45 -7.26
CA GLN A 159 -3.93 6.32 -6.14
C GLN A 159 -2.68 7.14 -6.43
N SER A 160 -2.60 8.35 -5.88
CA SER A 160 -1.38 9.15 -5.87
C SER A 160 -0.89 9.33 -4.44
N CYS A 161 0.32 8.84 -4.18
CA CYS A 161 0.96 8.72 -2.87
C CYS A 161 1.96 9.85 -2.66
N PHE A 162 1.87 10.58 -1.54
CA PHE A 162 2.82 11.65 -1.22
C PHE A 162 3.92 11.13 -0.29
N LEU A 163 5.19 11.38 -0.65
CA LEU A 163 6.37 10.99 0.10
C LEU A 163 7.18 12.22 0.55
N PRO A 164 7.64 12.27 1.82
CA PRO A 164 8.39 13.39 2.37
C PRO A 164 9.87 13.33 1.95
N ILE A 165 10.14 13.62 0.67
CA ILE A 165 11.48 13.57 0.08
C ILE A 165 12.11 14.96 0.13
N PRO A 166 13.27 15.15 0.80
CA PRO A 166 13.99 16.41 0.78
C PRO A 166 14.63 16.66 -0.60
N PRO A 167 14.92 17.92 -0.99
CA PRO A 167 15.33 18.28 -2.35
C PRO A 167 16.56 17.56 -2.94
N SER A 168 17.43 16.98 -2.11
CA SER A 168 18.63 16.27 -2.55
C SER A 168 18.73 14.88 -1.93
N GLY A 169 17.61 14.31 -1.50
CA GLY A 169 17.59 13.05 -0.77
C GLY A 169 16.60 12.05 -1.32
N GLU A 170 16.45 11.01 -0.54
CA GLU A 170 15.76 9.78 -0.84
C GLU A 170 15.06 9.34 0.44
N VAL A 171 13.91 8.66 0.38
CA VAL A 171 13.15 8.17 1.54
C VAL A 171 12.93 6.68 1.49
N ASP A 172 13.25 5.96 2.57
CA ASP A 172 12.80 4.58 2.76
C ASP A 172 11.32 4.57 3.20
N PHE A 173 10.52 3.72 2.56
CA PHE A 173 9.10 3.60 2.84
C PHE A 173 8.61 2.17 2.61
N HIS A 174 7.39 1.90 3.05
CA HIS A 174 6.70 0.67 2.69
C HIS A 174 5.19 0.88 2.58
N VAL A 175 4.54 -0.07 1.93
CA VAL A 175 3.08 -0.19 1.95
C VAL A 175 2.70 -1.18 3.04
N GLY A 176 1.79 -0.77 3.93
CA GLY A 176 1.19 -1.63 4.93
C GLY A 176 -0.19 -2.09 4.47
N LEU A 177 -0.52 -3.36 4.67
CA LEU A 177 -1.84 -3.91 4.35
C LEU A 177 -2.39 -4.74 5.51
N TYR A 178 -3.58 -4.40 5.98
CA TYR A 178 -4.30 -5.17 6.98
C TYR A 178 -5.58 -5.72 6.38
N ASN A 179 -5.71 -7.05 6.35
CA ASN A 179 -6.95 -7.71 5.94
C ASN A 179 -7.71 -8.24 7.17
N TYR A 180 -8.99 -7.92 7.26
CA TYR A 180 -9.83 -8.21 8.44
C TYR A 180 -10.13 -9.71 8.64
N GLN A 181 -9.94 -10.53 7.61
CA GLN A 181 -10.22 -11.97 7.67
C GLN A 181 -8.95 -12.82 7.73
N SER A 182 -7.79 -12.25 7.37
CA SER A 182 -6.49 -12.90 7.43
C SER A 182 -6.06 -13.20 8.86
N THR A 183 -5.46 -14.38 9.03
CA THR A 183 -4.62 -14.73 10.18
C THR A 183 -3.34 -15.39 9.67
N PRO A 184 -2.28 -15.54 10.49
CA PRO A 184 -1.05 -16.18 10.03
C PRO A 184 -1.27 -17.64 9.57
N SER A 185 -2.20 -18.36 10.18
CA SER A 185 -2.53 -19.74 9.81
C SER A 185 -3.58 -19.86 8.70
N SER A 186 -4.26 -18.77 8.35
CA SER A 186 -5.40 -18.77 7.45
C SER A 186 -5.49 -17.41 6.73
N PRO A 187 -4.57 -17.12 5.81
CA PRO A 187 -4.59 -15.88 5.06
C PRO A 187 -5.80 -15.82 4.13
N ALA A 188 -6.49 -14.69 4.10
CA ALA A 188 -7.66 -14.46 3.23
C ALA A 188 -7.28 -13.91 1.86
N VAL A 189 -6.05 -13.38 1.73
CA VAL A 189 -5.57 -12.71 0.52
C VAL A 189 -4.09 -13.06 0.30
N LEU A 190 -3.77 -13.42 -0.94
CA LEU A 190 -2.42 -13.37 -1.48
C LEU A 190 -2.22 -12.02 -2.16
N VAL A 191 -1.09 -11.38 -1.91
CA VAL A 191 -0.73 -10.10 -2.51
C VAL A 191 0.45 -10.26 -3.44
N LEU A 192 0.33 -9.72 -4.65
CA LEU A 192 1.45 -9.48 -5.54
C LEU A 192 1.86 -8.00 -5.43
N VAL A 193 3.15 -7.75 -5.32
CA VAL A 193 3.75 -6.42 -5.41
C VAL A 193 4.63 -6.40 -6.64
N SER A 194 4.32 -5.53 -7.60
CA SER A 194 4.97 -5.48 -8.91
C SER A 194 5.50 -4.08 -9.17
N THR A 195 6.78 -3.99 -9.55
CA THR A 195 7.50 -2.77 -9.95
C THR A 195 8.29 -3.07 -11.22
N ASP A 196 9.00 -2.10 -11.79
CA ASP A 196 9.93 -2.35 -12.90
C ASP A 196 11.00 -3.42 -12.59
N ALA A 197 11.37 -3.57 -11.31
CA ALA A 197 12.37 -4.53 -10.83
C ALA A 197 11.87 -5.98 -10.74
N GLY A 198 10.57 -6.25 -10.89
CA GLY A 198 10.01 -7.61 -10.80
C GLY A 198 8.68 -7.69 -10.06
N THR A 199 8.26 -8.91 -9.73
CA THR A 199 6.98 -9.19 -9.05
C THR A 199 7.19 -10.16 -7.88
N SER A 200 6.63 -9.82 -6.73
CA SER A 200 6.80 -10.56 -5.48
C SER A 200 5.45 -10.98 -4.90
N ALA A 201 5.33 -12.24 -4.45
CA ALA A 201 4.10 -12.76 -3.88
C ALA A 201 4.24 -13.00 -2.38
N GLN A 202 3.28 -12.56 -1.58
CA GLN A 202 3.23 -12.82 -0.13
C GLN A 202 1.79 -12.95 0.37
N VAL A 203 1.60 -13.72 1.44
CA VAL A 203 0.30 -13.79 2.13
C VAL A 203 0.20 -12.71 3.21
N ILE A 204 -1.03 -12.31 3.54
CA ILE A 204 -1.30 -11.33 4.60
C ILE A 204 -1.67 -12.05 5.88
N GLY A 205 -0.95 -11.75 6.97
CA GLY A 205 -1.09 -12.39 8.28
C GLY A 205 -2.14 -11.75 9.19
N GLY A 206 -2.66 -10.57 8.85
CA GLY A 206 -3.67 -9.87 9.65
C GLY A 206 -3.04 -9.07 10.80
N ASN A 207 -1.87 -8.48 10.62
CA ASN A 207 -1.29 -7.57 11.60
C ASN A 207 -2.12 -6.27 11.66
N ARG A 208 -2.67 -5.92 12.83
CA ARG A 208 -3.50 -4.72 13.02
C ARG A 208 -2.79 -3.39 12.71
N ARG A 209 -1.46 -3.37 12.65
CA ARG A 209 -0.68 -2.20 12.22
C ARG A 209 -0.39 -2.20 10.70
N GLY A 210 -0.88 -3.20 9.97
CA GLY A 210 -0.53 -3.51 8.59
C GLY A 210 0.60 -4.53 8.53
N ASP A 211 0.42 -5.60 7.76
CA ASP A 211 1.53 -6.42 7.30
C ASP A 211 2.32 -5.61 6.27
N ILE A 212 3.64 -5.60 6.40
CA ILE A 212 4.51 -4.90 5.47
C ILE A 212 4.55 -5.67 4.15
N LEU A 213 4.26 -4.97 3.06
CA LEU A 213 4.42 -5.49 1.71
C LEU A 213 5.89 -5.33 1.30
N TYR A 214 6.57 -6.45 1.15
CA TYR A 214 7.98 -6.51 0.80
C TYR A 214 8.18 -6.90 -0.66
N PHE A 215 9.34 -6.54 -1.16
CA PHE A 215 9.85 -6.99 -2.45
C PHE A 215 10.86 -8.14 -2.26
N ASN A 216 10.77 -9.14 -3.14
CA ASN A 216 11.70 -10.26 -3.24
C ASN A 216 12.82 -9.92 -4.22
N ASP A 217 13.96 -9.49 -3.68
CA ASP A 217 15.21 -9.37 -4.42
C ASP A 217 16.01 -10.66 -4.25
N ARG A 218 15.73 -11.65 -5.11
CA ARG A 218 16.51 -12.88 -5.21
C ARG A 218 16.62 -13.65 -3.89
N GLY A 219 15.49 -13.78 -3.20
CA GLY A 219 15.37 -14.41 -1.89
C GLY A 219 15.62 -13.47 -0.71
N THR A 220 15.92 -12.19 -0.95
CA THR A 220 16.11 -11.17 0.09
C THR A 220 14.90 -10.24 0.16
N LYS A 221 14.39 -10.04 1.37
CA LYS A 221 13.30 -9.16 1.69
C LYS A 221 13.75 -7.70 1.68
N ARG A 222 13.11 -6.86 0.87
CA ARG A 222 13.36 -5.42 0.83
C ARG A 222 12.10 -4.60 0.98
N THR A 223 12.23 -3.45 1.63
CA THR A 223 11.26 -2.35 1.55
C THR A 223 11.50 -1.55 0.27
N PHE A 224 10.88 -0.39 0.15
CA PHE A 224 11.05 0.49 -0.99
C PHE A 224 11.80 1.74 -0.58
N LYS A 225 12.41 2.36 -1.57
CA LYS A 225 13.08 3.63 -1.44
C LYS A 225 12.65 4.51 -2.59
N ALA A 226 12.49 5.80 -2.34
CA ALA A 226 12.13 6.74 -3.39
C ALA A 226 13.02 7.97 -3.39
N GLU A 227 13.31 8.50 -4.56
CA GLU A 227 13.97 9.80 -4.75
C GLU A 227 13.15 10.68 -5.68
N SER A 228 13.39 11.99 -5.67
CA SER A 228 12.69 12.88 -6.60
C SER A 228 13.14 12.64 -8.04
N LEU A 229 12.25 12.84 -9.02
CA LEU A 229 12.58 12.70 -10.44
C LEU A 229 13.75 13.61 -10.83
N SER A 230 13.77 14.85 -10.34
CA SER A 230 14.90 15.76 -10.54
C SER A 230 16.23 15.21 -10.01
N THR A 231 16.24 14.56 -8.84
CA THR A 231 17.45 13.94 -8.27
C THR A 231 17.89 12.72 -9.10
N ASP A 232 16.95 11.86 -9.50
CA ASP A 232 17.23 10.71 -10.37
C ASP A 232 17.80 11.14 -11.74
N ARG A 233 17.21 12.16 -12.37
CA ARG A 233 17.69 12.72 -13.64
C ARG A 233 19.08 13.32 -13.53
N ALA A 234 19.36 14.03 -12.44
CA ALA A 234 20.68 14.57 -12.16
C ALA A 234 21.74 13.47 -12.00
N LYS A 235 21.41 12.36 -11.33
CA LYS A 235 22.32 11.20 -11.19
C LYS A 235 22.62 10.51 -12.52
N ARG A 236 21.67 10.52 -13.45
CA ARG A 236 21.80 9.93 -14.79
C ARG A 236 22.40 10.89 -15.84
N ASP A 237 22.71 12.13 -15.45
CA ASP A 237 23.21 13.19 -16.35
C ASP A 237 22.28 13.43 -17.56
N VAL A 238 20.98 13.55 -17.29
CA VAL A 238 19.94 13.86 -18.30
C VAL A 238 19.19 15.15 -17.98
N GLU A 239 18.41 15.65 -18.94
CA GLU A 239 17.61 16.88 -18.79
C GLU A 239 16.69 16.80 -17.55
N LEU A 240 16.79 17.79 -16.65
CA LEU A 240 16.07 17.77 -15.37
C LEU A 240 14.57 18.10 -15.54
N SER A 241 14.22 18.81 -16.62
CA SER A 241 12.88 19.31 -16.87
C SER A 241 12.13 18.49 -17.95
N GLY A 242 10.80 18.62 -17.99
CA GLY A 242 9.95 17.93 -18.96
C GLY A 242 9.17 16.75 -18.38
N GLU A 243 8.24 16.22 -19.18
CA GLU A 243 7.42 15.06 -18.81
C GLU A 243 8.27 13.79 -18.64
N MET A 244 7.72 12.80 -17.93
CA MET A 244 8.41 11.54 -17.71
C MET A 244 8.60 10.77 -19.03
N THR A 245 9.72 10.08 -19.17
CA THR A 245 9.91 9.06 -20.21
C THR A 245 9.16 7.78 -19.84
N GLU A 246 8.96 6.86 -20.79
CA GLU A 246 8.32 5.55 -20.51
C GLU A 246 9.07 4.75 -19.42
N GLU A 247 10.40 4.87 -19.35
CA GLU A 247 11.22 4.25 -18.31
C GLU A 247 11.04 4.89 -16.94
N GLU A 248 10.84 6.22 -16.89
CA GLU A 248 10.54 6.94 -15.65
C GLU A 248 9.11 6.67 -15.18
N GLU A 249 8.15 6.56 -16.10
CA GLU A 249 6.78 6.15 -15.79
C GLU A 249 6.75 4.73 -15.19
N ALA A 250 7.52 3.79 -15.74
CA ALA A 250 7.65 2.43 -15.20
C ALA A 250 8.23 2.38 -13.78
N ARG A 251 9.05 3.38 -13.40
CA ARG A 251 9.64 3.54 -12.07
C ARG A 251 8.80 4.41 -11.13
N ASN A 252 7.73 5.04 -11.62
CA ASN A 252 6.90 5.95 -10.81
C ASN A 252 5.75 5.25 -10.07
N TYR A 253 5.56 3.95 -10.25
CA TYR A 253 4.46 3.25 -9.61
C TYR A 253 4.84 1.92 -8.96
N ILE A 254 4.03 1.53 -7.98
CA ILE A 254 3.94 0.17 -7.47
C ILE A 254 2.54 -0.34 -7.79
N MET A 255 2.46 -1.50 -8.44
CA MET A 255 1.21 -2.21 -8.68
C MET A 255 1.01 -3.27 -7.59
N ILE A 256 -0.13 -3.19 -6.90
CA ILE A 256 -0.49 -4.11 -5.83
C ILE A 256 -1.69 -4.92 -6.28
N VAL A 257 -1.56 -6.24 -6.33
CA VAL A 257 -2.64 -7.16 -6.74
C VAL A 257 -3.08 -7.97 -5.54
N GLN A 258 -4.34 -7.82 -5.13
CA GLN A 258 -4.97 -8.63 -4.09
C GLN A 258 -5.77 -9.76 -4.73
N ILE A 259 -5.44 -10.99 -4.35
CA ILE A 259 -6.06 -12.23 -4.84
C ILE A 259 -6.80 -12.87 -3.66
N PRO A 260 -8.14 -12.82 -3.63
CA PRO A 260 -8.93 -13.48 -2.59
C PRO A 260 -8.71 -14.99 -2.56
N LEU A 261 -8.52 -15.53 -1.36
CA LEU A 261 -8.25 -16.94 -1.10
C LEU A 261 -9.41 -17.62 -0.37
N ILE A 262 -9.61 -18.90 -0.66
CA ILE A 262 -10.60 -19.73 0.06
C ILE A 262 -10.12 -19.89 1.51
N LEU A 263 -10.97 -19.47 2.45
CA LEU A 263 -10.72 -19.68 3.87
C LEU A 263 -11.22 -21.07 4.29
N PRO A 264 -10.47 -21.77 5.17
CA PRO A 264 -10.99 -22.96 5.83
C PRO A 264 -12.25 -22.62 6.62
N PRO A 265 -13.24 -23.53 6.68
CA PRO A 265 -14.46 -23.31 7.44
C PRO A 265 -14.09 -23.00 8.90
N ARG A 266 -14.51 -21.81 9.38
CA ARG A 266 -14.32 -21.45 10.79
C ARG A 266 -15.12 -22.44 11.62
N VAL A 267 -14.43 -23.21 12.47
CA VAL A 267 -15.10 -24.01 13.50
C VAL A 267 -15.92 -23.03 14.34
N ALA A 268 -17.24 -23.12 14.24
CA ALA A 268 -18.14 -22.26 14.98
C ALA A 268 -17.86 -22.43 16.47
N ARG A 269 -17.19 -21.47 17.09
CA ARG A 269 -17.22 -21.35 18.55
C ARG A 269 -18.64 -20.97 18.91
N PRO A 270 -19.32 -21.68 19.83
CA PRO A 270 -20.64 -21.29 20.26
C PRO A 270 -20.55 -19.87 20.81
N VAL A 271 -21.12 -18.92 20.07
CA VAL A 271 -21.27 -17.55 20.53
C VAL A 271 -22.33 -17.63 21.62
N ALA A 272 -21.95 -17.33 22.86
CA ALA A 272 -22.92 -17.07 23.91
C ALA A 272 -23.73 -15.84 23.48
N LEU A 273 -24.91 -16.12 22.92
CA LEU A 273 -25.86 -15.15 22.40
C LEU A 273 -26.59 -14.56 23.60
N ALA A 274 -26.18 -13.36 24.04
CA ALA A 274 -26.99 -12.53 24.92
C ALA A 274 -26.60 -11.06 24.78
N VAL A 275 -27.02 -10.43 23.69
CA VAL A 275 -27.43 -9.03 23.77
C VAL A 275 -28.61 -8.80 22.83
N ASP A 276 -29.72 -8.43 23.46
CA ASP A 276 -31.02 -8.07 22.90
C ASP A 276 -30.89 -6.98 21.83
N LEU A 277 -31.31 -7.31 20.61
CA LEU A 277 -31.20 -6.47 19.40
C LEU A 277 -32.53 -5.77 19.06
N SER A 278 -33.32 -5.36 20.06
CA SER A 278 -34.56 -4.60 19.83
C SER A 278 -34.58 -3.16 20.34
N ALA A 279 -33.47 -2.61 20.86
CA ALA A 279 -33.47 -1.22 21.30
C ALA A 279 -32.10 -0.53 21.16
N GLN A 280 -31.72 -0.13 19.94
CA GLN A 280 -30.91 1.09 19.70
C GLN A 280 -30.76 1.43 18.21
N SER A 281 -31.87 1.54 17.51
CA SER A 281 -31.98 2.34 16.29
C SER A 281 -32.70 3.64 16.63
N LYS A 282 -31.99 4.55 17.34
CA LYS A 282 -32.30 5.99 17.54
C LYS A 282 -31.30 6.61 18.52
N MET A 283 -30.31 7.36 17.99
CA MET A 283 -29.36 8.31 18.62
C MET A 283 -27.99 8.09 17.94
N PHE A 284 -27.37 8.98 17.17
CA PHE A 284 -27.31 10.45 17.21
C PHE A 284 -27.18 11.01 15.78
N TYR A 285 -28.16 11.80 15.35
CA TYR A 285 -28.02 12.82 14.29
C TYR A 285 -28.92 14.00 14.66
N LYS A 286 -28.31 15.04 15.26
CA LYS A 286 -28.74 16.43 15.54
C LYS A 286 -27.87 16.89 16.73
N GLN A 287 -27.23 18.06 16.76
CA GLN A 287 -27.54 19.35 16.17
C GLN A 287 -26.29 20.24 16.18
N ALA A 288 -26.28 21.24 15.30
CA ALA A 288 -25.22 22.22 15.11
C ALA A 288 -25.11 23.30 16.22
N ASN A 289 -23.90 23.87 16.30
CA ASN A 289 -23.50 25.24 16.67
C ASN A 289 -23.75 25.80 18.09
N LYS A 290 -22.66 26.03 18.85
CA LYS A 290 -22.05 27.35 19.13
C LYS A 290 -21.14 27.28 20.37
N SER A 291 -19.86 27.62 20.19
CA SER A 291 -19.09 28.40 21.16
C SER A 291 -17.87 28.98 20.48
N GLY A 292 -17.81 30.31 20.43
CA GLY A 292 -16.70 31.05 19.88
C GLY A 292 -15.52 31.06 20.85
N ALA A 293 -14.35 30.74 20.33
CA ALA A 293 -13.08 31.21 20.85
C ALA A 293 -12.31 31.79 19.66
N LYS A 294 -12.10 33.11 19.68
CA LYS A 294 -11.22 33.80 18.73
C LYS A 294 -9.79 33.35 19.03
N LEU A 295 -9.26 32.42 18.25
CA LEU A 295 -7.82 32.18 18.21
C LEU A 295 -7.19 33.22 17.27
N ALA A 296 -6.24 33.97 17.82
CA ALA A 296 -5.44 34.94 17.10
C ALA A 296 -4.64 34.22 16.00
N LEU A 297 -4.80 34.69 14.76
CA LEU A 297 -3.98 34.29 13.62
C LEU A 297 -2.57 34.84 13.81
N PRO A 298 -1.51 34.02 13.72
CA PRO A 298 -0.20 34.54 13.39
C PRO A 298 -0.24 35.02 11.93
N SER A 299 0.13 36.28 11.76
CA SER A 299 0.23 36.98 10.50
C SER A 299 1.46 36.54 9.68
N PHE A 300 1.27 36.46 8.36
CA PHE A 300 2.27 36.47 7.29
C PHE A 300 3.52 35.57 7.47
N SER A 301 3.35 34.26 7.28
CA SER A 301 4.41 33.48 6.65
C SER A 301 4.36 33.75 5.13
N ARG A 302 5.52 33.91 4.49
CA ARG A 302 5.62 33.79 3.02
C ARG A 302 4.88 32.52 2.64
N ARG A 303 3.91 32.61 1.72
CA ARG A 303 3.19 31.43 1.19
C ARG A 303 4.26 30.51 0.61
N ALA A 304 4.62 29.46 1.35
CA ALA A 304 5.65 28.54 0.92
C ALA A 304 5.19 27.92 -0.40
N THR A 305 6.09 27.91 -1.38
CA THR A 305 5.80 27.38 -2.71
C THR A 305 5.61 25.88 -2.60
N ALA A 306 4.52 25.36 -3.18
CA ALA A 306 4.32 23.93 -3.29
C ALA A 306 5.49 23.29 -4.02
N ALA A 307 6.01 22.20 -3.47
CA ALA A 307 7.09 21.43 -4.05
C ALA A 307 6.59 20.00 -4.18
N VAL A 308 5.98 19.68 -5.32
CA VAL A 308 5.52 18.33 -5.66
C VAL A 308 6.00 17.99 -7.05
N GLU A 309 6.70 16.88 -7.17
CA GLU A 309 7.16 16.30 -8.44
C GLU A 309 7.05 14.77 -8.37
N PRO A 310 7.12 14.03 -9.50
CA PRO A 310 7.13 12.57 -9.47
C PRO A 310 8.32 12.03 -8.66
N ALA A 311 8.12 10.89 -8.01
CA ALA A 311 9.18 10.17 -7.32
C ALA A 311 9.52 8.86 -8.05
N MET A 312 10.80 8.54 -8.15
CA MET A 312 11.29 7.28 -8.70
C MET A 312 11.43 6.26 -7.57
N VAL A 313 10.74 5.13 -7.70
CA VAL A 313 10.75 4.04 -6.75
C VAL A 313 11.88 3.08 -7.09
N GLY A 314 12.60 2.64 -6.08
CA GLY A 314 13.60 1.59 -6.14
C GLY A 314 13.56 0.70 -4.89
N LEU A 315 14.51 -0.23 -4.81
CA LEU A 315 14.60 -1.16 -3.70
C LEU A 315 15.28 -0.52 -2.49
N GLY A 316 14.64 -0.63 -1.34
CA GLY A 316 15.12 -0.07 -0.08
C GLY A 316 15.97 -1.04 0.74
N THR A 317 15.96 -0.79 2.04
CA THR A 317 16.72 -1.55 3.04
C THR A 317 16.38 -3.05 3.04
N SER A 318 17.41 -3.87 3.27
CA SER A 318 17.28 -5.32 3.41
C SER A 318 16.83 -5.71 4.82
N HIS A 319 15.95 -6.70 4.90
CA HIS A 319 15.33 -7.15 6.14
C HIS A 319 15.39 -8.68 6.31
N GLY A 320 16.40 -9.33 5.71
CA GLY A 320 16.63 -10.77 5.81
C GLY A 320 15.98 -11.57 4.69
N ALA A 321 15.73 -12.86 4.91
CA ALA A 321 15.17 -13.75 3.90
C ALA A 321 13.72 -13.37 3.54
N PHE A 322 13.39 -13.45 2.25
CA PHE A 322 12.02 -13.29 1.78
C PHE A 322 11.15 -14.46 2.30
N PRO A 323 9.93 -14.21 2.80
CA PRO A 323 9.08 -15.26 3.34
C PRO A 323 8.73 -16.28 2.26
N LYS A 324 8.84 -17.57 2.60
CA LYS A 324 8.46 -18.67 1.71
C LYS A 324 6.96 -18.88 1.72
N LEU A 325 6.40 -19.28 0.59
CA LEU A 325 4.99 -19.67 0.49
C LEU A 325 4.75 -21.18 0.68
N SER A 326 5.80 -21.96 0.99
CA SER A 326 5.70 -23.42 1.12
C SER A 326 4.73 -23.90 2.20
N GLU A 327 4.56 -23.15 3.30
CA GLU A 327 3.56 -23.46 4.34
C GLU A 327 2.11 -23.24 3.85
N HIS A 328 1.95 -22.46 2.79
CA HIS A 328 0.68 -22.12 2.15
C HIS A 328 0.61 -22.70 0.73
N ALA A 329 1.41 -23.72 0.38
CA ALA A 329 1.56 -24.20 -0.99
C ALA A 329 0.23 -24.57 -1.67
N ASN A 330 -0.74 -25.06 -0.89
CA ASN A 330 -2.04 -25.54 -1.37
C ASN A 330 -3.17 -24.50 -1.29
N ILE A 331 -2.89 -23.21 -1.10
CA ILE A 331 -3.94 -22.17 -1.14
C ILE A 331 -4.68 -22.20 -2.47
N GLN A 332 -5.94 -21.77 -2.45
CA GLN A 332 -6.81 -21.73 -3.60
C GLN A 332 -7.44 -20.35 -3.72
N ARG A 333 -7.59 -19.90 -4.97
CA ARG A 333 -8.32 -18.69 -5.35
C ARG A 333 -9.81 -18.83 -5.00
N ASP A 334 -10.43 -17.82 -4.39
CA ASP A 334 -11.88 -17.79 -4.11
C ASP A 334 -12.68 -17.10 -5.24
N PRO A 335 -13.31 -17.84 -6.17
CA PRO A 335 -14.00 -17.26 -7.33
C PRO A 335 -15.20 -16.37 -7.00
N ASN A 336 -15.64 -16.31 -5.74
CA ASN A 336 -16.77 -15.45 -5.36
C ASN A 336 -16.41 -13.96 -5.33
N PHE A 337 -15.11 -13.64 -5.28
CA PHE A 337 -14.62 -12.26 -5.18
C PHE A 337 -13.63 -11.96 -6.30
N PRO A 338 -13.65 -10.77 -6.92
CA PRO A 338 -12.73 -10.41 -8.00
C PRO A 338 -11.28 -10.27 -7.50
N ILE A 339 -10.33 -10.40 -8.42
CA ILE A 339 -8.95 -9.96 -8.20
C ILE A 339 -8.92 -8.43 -8.32
N ARG A 340 -8.30 -7.76 -7.34
CA ARG A 340 -8.18 -6.30 -7.29
C ARG A 340 -6.75 -5.86 -7.56
N VAL A 341 -6.58 -4.90 -8.46
CA VAL A 341 -5.30 -4.27 -8.79
C VAL A 341 -5.36 -2.81 -8.37
N THR A 342 -4.35 -2.35 -7.64
CA THR A 342 -4.22 -0.96 -7.22
C THR A 342 -2.90 -0.40 -7.75
N LEU A 343 -2.97 0.65 -8.57
CA LEU A 343 -1.79 1.38 -9.05
C LEU A 343 -1.52 2.56 -8.12
N GLN A 344 -0.39 2.55 -7.41
CA GLN A 344 0.06 3.67 -6.59
C GLN A 344 1.15 4.45 -7.34
N PHE A 345 0.84 5.66 -7.79
CA PHE A 345 1.81 6.61 -8.35
C PHE A 345 2.45 7.42 -7.22
N TYR A 346 3.76 7.64 -7.26
CA TYR A 346 4.48 8.28 -6.16
C TYR A 346 4.89 9.71 -6.47
N GLN A 347 4.70 10.60 -5.50
CA GLN A 347 5.01 12.03 -5.59
C GLN A 347 5.99 12.41 -4.47
N ALA A 348 7.10 13.03 -4.84
CA ALA A 348 8.07 13.61 -3.92
C ALA A 348 7.58 14.99 -3.48
N THR A 349 7.61 15.26 -2.17
CA THR A 349 7.40 16.60 -1.64
C THR A 349 8.27 16.88 -0.42
N SER A 350 8.89 18.05 -0.39
CA SER A 350 9.76 18.47 0.70
C SER A 350 9.02 19.17 1.84
N ASN A 351 7.77 19.58 1.62
CA ASN A 351 7.00 20.39 2.56
C ASN A 351 5.54 19.96 2.74
N GLY A 352 5.05 18.98 1.97
CA GLY A 352 3.67 18.52 2.07
C GLY A 352 2.64 19.56 1.60
N ILE A 353 3.05 20.60 0.87
CA ILE A 353 2.16 21.64 0.35
C ILE A 353 1.79 21.31 -1.09
N VAL A 354 0.49 21.26 -1.37
CA VAL A 354 -0.08 21.09 -2.72
C VAL A 354 -0.74 22.38 -3.21
N THR A 355 -1.06 22.44 -4.49
CA THR A 355 -1.93 23.46 -5.08
C THR A 355 -3.05 22.80 -5.86
N GLU A 356 -4.10 23.55 -6.22
CA GLU A 356 -5.14 23.08 -7.13
C GLU A 356 -4.57 22.52 -8.44
N SER A 357 -3.60 23.21 -9.04
CA SER A 357 -2.97 22.76 -10.29
C SER A 357 -2.23 21.42 -10.15
N ILE A 358 -1.63 21.16 -8.98
CA ILE A 358 -0.99 19.88 -8.67
C ILE A 358 -2.05 18.80 -8.56
N ILE A 359 -3.11 19.03 -7.78
CA ILE A 359 -4.22 18.08 -7.64
C ILE A 359 -4.85 17.76 -8.99
N ASP A 360 -5.03 18.77 -9.86
CA ASP A 360 -5.53 18.59 -11.22
C ASP A 360 -4.61 17.74 -12.09
N LYS A 361 -3.29 17.93 -12.00
CA LYS A 361 -2.32 17.10 -12.74
C LYS A 361 -2.40 15.65 -12.28
N LEU A 362 -2.42 15.41 -10.96
CA LEU A 362 -2.51 14.06 -10.40
C LEU A 362 -3.84 13.38 -10.71
N ALA A 363 -4.94 14.13 -10.69
CA ALA A 363 -6.25 13.63 -11.11
C ALA A 363 -6.20 13.14 -12.57
N ARG A 364 -5.65 13.93 -13.49
CA ARG A 364 -5.50 13.52 -14.90
C ARG A 364 -4.63 12.28 -15.05
N GLN A 365 -3.48 12.21 -14.37
CA GLN A 365 -2.61 11.03 -14.40
C GLN A 365 -3.36 9.75 -13.97
N MET A 366 -4.15 9.83 -12.90
CA MET A 366 -4.97 8.71 -12.43
C MET A 366 -6.09 8.35 -13.43
N GLU A 367 -6.68 9.34 -14.08
CA GLU A 367 -7.74 9.12 -15.09
C GLU A 367 -7.23 8.54 -16.40
N GLU A 368 -5.96 8.75 -16.77
CA GLU A 368 -5.37 8.18 -17.98
C GLU A 368 -5.42 6.65 -17.97
N VAL A 369 -5.35 6.01 -16.80
CA VAL A 369 -5.54 4.56 -16.65
C VAL A 369 -6.92 4.11 -17.15
N LYS A 370 -7.96 4.95 -17.01
CA LYS A 370 -9.33 4.66 -17.51
C LYS A 370 -9.36 4.45 -19.02
N THR A 371 -8.42 5.02 -19.78
CA THR A 371 -8.35 4.84 -21.24
C THR A 371 -8.05 3.39 -21.64
N LYS A 372 -7.54 2.58 -20.70
CA LYS A 372 -7.26 1.15 -20.88
C LYS A 372 -8.37 0.24 -20.34
N ALA A 373 -9.43 0.80 -19.75
CA ALA A 373 -10.53 0.06 -19.14
C ALA A 373 -11.61 -0.34 -20.16
N THR A 374 -12.19 -1.53 -19.96
CA THR A 374 -13.36 -2.01 -20.72
C THR A 374 -14.68 -1.57 -20.06
N TRP A 375 -14.64 -1.24 -18.76
CA TRP A 375 -15.78 -0.75 -17.98
C TRP A 375 -15.35 0.06 -16.75
N CYS A 376 -16.20 0.97 -16.26
CA CYS A 376 -16.00 1.75 -15.03
C CYS A 376 -17.31 1.82 -14.19
N GLY A 377 -17.24 1.62 -12.87
CA GLY A 377 -18.38 1.74 -11.94
C GLY A 377 -17.96 1.47 -10.50
N SER A 378 -18.87 1.18 -9.55
CA SER A 378 -18.54 1.01 -8.11
C SER A 378 -18.95 -0.36 -7.55
N LEU A 379 -18.19 -0.88 -6.57
CA LEU A 379 -18.56 -2.09 -5.80
C LEU A 379 -19.61 -1.81 -4.70
N VAL A 380 -19.79 -0.56 -4.27
CA VAL A 380 -20.60 -0.22 -3.09
C VAL A 380 -21.91 0.47 -3.46
N VAL A 381 -21.84 1.42 -4.41
CA VAL A 381 -22.98 2.22 -4.85
C VAL A 381 -23.49 1.72 -6.20
N ARG A 382 -24.82 1.66 -6.38
CA ARG A 382 -25.40 1.43 -7.72
C ARG A 382 -25.26 2.73 -8.51
N ASN A 383 -24.75 2.63 -9.74
CA ASN A 383 -24.75 3.73 -10.71
C ASN A 383 -26.16 4.16 -11.06
#